data_AF-A0A8I1KK91-F1
#
_entry.id   AF-A0A8I1KK91-F1
#
_cell.length_a   1.000
_cell.length_b   1.000
_cell.length_c   1.000
_cell.angle_alpha   90.00
_cell.angle_beta   90.00
_cell.angle_gamma   90.00
#
_symmetry.space_group_name_H-M   'P 1'
#
loop_
_entity.id
_entity.type
_entity.pdbx_description
1 polymer ?
#
loop_
_entity_poly.entity_id
_entity_poly.type
_entity_poly.pdbx_seq_one_letter_code
_entity_poly.pdbx_strand_id
1 'polypeptide(L)'
;MSELSKYLAEQKKQYLSVISESSRGQSAYQLAKVALEHSGSSSAAAASLLLSLEYGKGFNLQDLVRFDSENRAHADLVITGCIAHELWPSVWMSEAGYDGKSLIREVRNKWE
;
A
#
# COMPACT_ATOMS: atom_id res chain seq x y z
N MET A 1 -8.00 15.70 -28.18
CA MET A 1 -7.74 14.67 -27.13
C MET A 1 -9.03 13.94 -26.82
N SER A 2 -9.00 12.61 -26.80
CA SER A 2 -10.18 11.78 -26.46
C SER A 2 -10.43 11.75 -24.95
N GLU A 3 -11.65 11.45 -24.52
CA GLU A 3 -11.98 11.29 -23.09
C GLU A 3 -11.11 10.21 -22.43
N LEU A 4 -10.82 9.11 -23.14
CA LEU A 4 -9.89 8.09 -22.67
C LEU A 4 -8.48 8.64 -22.40
N SER A 5 -7.96 9.49 -23.30
CA SER A 5 -6.64 10.10 -23.10
C SER A 5 -6.59 11.05 -21.91
N LYS A 6 -7.69 11.76 -21.61
CA LYS A 6 -7.78 12.63 -20.44
C LYS A 6 -7.82 11.82 -19.14
N TYR A 7 -8.62 10.75 -19.12
CA TYR A 7 -8.70 9.84 -17.97
C TYR A 7 -7.34 9.21 -17.65
N LEU A 8 -6.64 8.68 -18.67
CA LEU A 8 -5.30 8.11 -18.47
C LEU A 8 -4.27 9.14 -18.00
N ALA A 9 -4.35 10.38 -18.48
CA ALA A 9 -3.49 11.46 -18.03
C ALA A 9 -3.74 11.81 -16.55
N GLU A 10 -4.99 11.82 -16.10
CA GLU A 10 -5.33 12.08 -14.71
C GLU A 10 -4.87 10.94 -13.78
N GLN A 11 -5.13 9.68 -14.15
CA GLN A 11 -4.63 8.53 -13.40
C GLN A 11 -3.10 8.54 -13.28
N LYS A 12 -2.40 8.88 -14.37
CA LYS A 12 -0.94 9.03 -14.35
C LYS A 12 -0.49 10.16 -13.44
N LYS A 13 -1.21 11.28 -13.42
CA LYS A 13 -0.90 12.43 -12.56
C LYS A 13 -1.05 12.06 -11.08
N GLN A 14 -2.15 11.39 -10.71
CA GLN A 14 -2.40 10.89 -9.36
C GLN A 14 -1.28 9.95 -8.91
N TYR A 15 -0.95 8.96 -9.74
CA TYR A 15 0.14 8.03 -9.48
C TYR A 15 1.47 8.77 -9.25
N LEU A 16 1.85 9.69 -10.14
CA LEU A 16 3.13 10.39 -10.04
C LEU A 16 3.23 11.31 -8.83
N SER A 17 2.14 11.98 -8.43
CA SER A 17 2.11 12.82 -7.23
C SER A 17 2.44 12.01 -5.98
N VAL A 18 1.84 10.82 -5.83
CA VAL A 18 2.18 9.90 -4.73
C VAL A 18 3.65 9.50 -4.76
N ILE A 19 4.16 9.05 -5.91
CA ILE A 19 5.56 8.63 -6.05
C ILE A 19 6.54 9.75 -5.67
N SER A 20 6.23 11.01 -6.00
CA SER A 20 7.13 12.14 -5.71
C SER A 20 7.06 12.65 -4.28
N GLU A 21 5.93 12.47 -3.60
CA GLU A 21 5.64 13.14 -2.33
C GLU A 21 5.60 12.19 -1.13
N SER A 22 5.44 10.89 -1.36
CA SER A 22 5.28 9.89 -0.29
C SER A 22 6.55 9.11 -0.02
N SER A 23 6.86 8.93 1.27
CA SER A 23 7.84 7.95 1.72
C SER A 23 7.24 6.53 1.75
N ARG A 24 8.11 5.53 1.91
CA ARG A 24 7.70 4.14 2.10
C ARG A 24 6.83 3.98 3.35
N GLY A 25 7.21 4.60 4.47
CA GLY A 25 6.44 4.56 5.72
C GLY A 25 5.07 5.23 5.61
N GLN A 26 4.99 6.37 4.92
CA GLN A 26 3.71 7.03 4.64
C GLN A 26 2.83 6.17 3.74
N SER A 27 3.41 5.51 2.74
CA SER A 27 2.67 4.64 1.83
C SER A 27 2.15 3.38 2.53
N ALA A 28 2.94 2.78 3.40
CA ALA A 28 2.50 1.66 4.25
C ALA A 28 1.34 2.09 5.17
N TYR A 29 1.42 3.30 5.73
CA TYR A 29 0.34 3.87 6.53
C TYR A 29 -0.95 4.07 5.73
N GLN A 30 -0.88 4.63 4.51
CA GLN A 30 -2.07 4.79 3.67
C GLN A 30 -2.71 3.45 3.31
N LEU A 31 -1.92 2.44 2.98
CA LEU A 31 -2.44 1.09 2.73
C LEU A 31 -3.05 0.47 3.99
N ALA A 32 -2.50 0.73 5.18
CA ALA A 32 -3.08 0.26 6.43
C ALA A 32 -4.45 0.91 6.66
N LYS A 33 -4.59 2.21 6.39
CA LYS A 33 -5.90 2.88 6.42
C LYS A 33 -6.90 2.24 5.45
N VAL A 34 -6.50 2.02 4.19
CA VAL A 34 -7.35 1.39 3.17
C VAL A 34 -7.83 -0.01 3.62
N ALA A 35 -6.96 -0.77 4.28
CA ALA A 35 -7.29 -2.07 4.86
C ALA A 35 -8.24 -1.96 6.07
N LEU A 36 -8.10 -0.94 6.91
CA LEU A 36 -8.89 -0.77 8.14
C LEU A 36 -10.25 -0.12 7.92
N GLU A 37 -10.33 0.90 7.06
CA GLU A 37 -11.54 1.71 6.84
C GLU A 37 -12.56 1.05 5.91
N HIS A 38 -12.10 0.10 5.08
CA HIS A 38 -12.93 -0.50 4.02
C HIS A 38 -12.87 -2.04 4.06
N SER A 39 -13.85 -2.70 3.43
CA SER A 39 -13.95 -4.17 3.38
C SER A 39 -14.04 -4.70 1.95
N GLY A 40 -13.51 -3.93 0.98
CA GLY A 40 -13.54 -4.26 -0.44
C GLY A 40 -12.34 -5.09 -0.89
N SER A 41 -12.32 -5.43 -2.19
CA SER A 41 -11.24 -6.20 -2.82
C SER A 41 -9.88 -5.48 -2.79
N SER A 42 -9.88 -4.15 -2.92
CA SER A 42 -8.71 -3.28 -2.74
C SER A 42 -8.19 -3.34 -1.29
N SER A 43 -9.07 -3.22 -0.30
CA SER A 43 -8.72 -3.30 1.13
C SER A 43 -8.11 -4.64 1.52
N ALA A 44 -8.66 -5.74 0.99
CA ALA A 44 -8.11 -7.07 1.18
C ALA A 44 -6.71 -7.21 0.55
N ALA A 45 -6.49 -6.62 -0.64
CA ALA A 45 -5.18 -6.60 -1.29
C ALA A 45 -4.15 -5.80 -0.48
N ALA A 46 -4.55 -4.64 0.07
CA ALA A 46 -3.69 -3.83 0.94
C ALA A 46 -3.31 -4.57 2.23
N ALA A 47 -4.29 -5.21 2.88
CA ALA A 47 -4.04 -6.03 4.07
C ALA A 47 -3.09 -7.19 3.76
N SER A 48 -3.38 -7.94 2.69
CA SER A 48 -2.55 -9.07 2.27
C SER A 48 -1.12 -8.65 1.96
N LEU A 49 -0.91 -7.53 1.28
CA LEU A 49 0.42 -6.99 1.00
C LEU A 49 1.17 -6.68 2.30
N LEU A 50 0.57 -5.89 3.19
CA LEU A 50 1.23 -5.48 4.45
C LEU A 50 1.57 -6.67 5.34
N LEU A 51 0.64 -7.62 5.51
CA LEU A 51 0.85 -8.81 6.33
C LEU A 51 1.87 -9.77 5.70
N SER A 52 1.92 -9.83 4.37
CA SER A 52 2.92 -10.64 3.65
C SER A 52 4.32 -10.12 3.86
N LEU A 53 4.51 -8.81 3.81
CA LEU A 53 5.80 -8.19 4.07
C LEU A 53 6.18 -8.35 5.55
N GLU A 54 5.29 -7.97 6.48
CA GLU A 54 5.58 -8.01 7.92
C GLU A 54 5.94 -9.42 8.43
N TYR A 55 5.19 -10.44 7.98
CA TYR A 55 5.29 -11.79 8.52
C TYR A 55 5.93 -12.79 7.55
N GLY A 56 6.46 -12.33 6.42
CA GLY A 56 7.08 -13.18 5.41
C GLY A 56 6.13 -14.19 4.77
N LYS A 57 4.84 -13.85 4.63
CA LYS A 57 3.84 -14.71 3.96
C LYS A 57 3.86 -14.46 2.45
N GLY A 58 3.37 -15.43 1.68
CA GLY A 58 3.24 -15.29 0.23
C GLY A 58 2.17 -14.28 -0.15
N PHE A 59 2.49 -13.39 -1.09
CA PHE A 59 1.56 -12.41 -1.67
C PHE A 59 1.35 -12.66 -3.16
N ASN A 60 0.10 -12.57 -3.63
CA ASN A 60 -0.20 -12.62 -5.07
C ASN A 60 -0.12 -11.22 -5.68
N LEU A 61 0.95 -10.93 -6.42
CA LEU A 61 1.15 -9.64 -7.10
C LEU A 61 0.00 -9.26 -8.05
N GLN A 62 -0.79 -10.23 -8.54
CA GLN A 62 -1.96 -9.93 -9.36
C GLN A 62 -3.04 -9.18 -8.58
N ASP A 63 -3.11 -9.32 -7.25
CA ASP A 63 -4.12 -8.63 -6.44
C ASP A 63 -3.94 -7.10 -6.47
N LEU A 64 -2.75 -6.61 -6.83
CA LEU A 64 -2.50 -5.18 -7.00
C LEU A 64 -3.36 -4.56 -8.12
N VAL A 65 -3.87 -5.35 -9.08
CA VAL A 65 -4.79 -4.85 -10.14
C VAL A 65 -6.11 -4.30 -9.61
N ARG A 66 -6.41 -4.57 -8.33
CA ARG A 66 -7.60 -4.07 -7.64
C ARG A 66 -7.43 -2.64 -7.13
N PHE A 67 -6.21 -2.11 -7.13
CA PHE A 67 -5.93 -0.74 -6.74
C PHE A 67 -6.26 0.24 -7.86
N ASP A 68 -6.78 1.39 -7.46
CA ASP A 68 -6.74 2.61 -8.27
C ASP A 68 -5.29 3.13 -8.39
N SER A 69 -5.09 4.20 -9.16
CA SER A 69 -3.74 4.73 -9.41
C SER A 69 -3.02 5.21 -8.15
N GLU A 70 -3.74 5.74 -7.17
CA GLU A 70 -3.16 6.25 -5.91
C GLU A 70 -2.69 5.09 -5.02
N ASN A 71 -3.56 4.12 -4.76
CA ASN A 71 -3.22 2.95 -3.95
C ASN A 71 -2.17 2.07 -4.64
N ARG A 72 -2.19 2.04 -5.98
CA ARG A 72 -1.15 1.39 -6.77
C ARG A 72 0.21 2.03 -6.53
N ALA A 73 0.31 3.35 -6.58
CA ALA A 73 1.55 4.07 -6.32
C ALA A 73 2.09 3.79 -4.91
N HIS A 74 1.22 3.79 -3.90
CA HIS A 74 1.61 3.43 -2.54
C HIS A 74 2.11 1.99 -2.45
N ALA A 75 1.42 1.03 -3.08
CA ALA A 75 1.86 -0.36 -3.12
C ALA A 75 3.23 -0.51 -3.82
N ASP A 76 3.43 0.20 -4.93
CA ASP A 76 4.69 0.17 -5.65
C ASP A 76 5.84 0.74 -4.80
N LEU A 77 5.64 1.81 -4.02
CA LEU A 77 6.66 2.33 -3.09
C LEU A 77 7.00 1.35 -1.95
N VAL A 78 6.00 0.59 -1.50
CA VAL A 78 6.14 -0.41 -0.43
C VAL A 78 6.86 -1.67 -0.93
N ILE A 79 6.72 -2.02 -2.22
CA ILE A 79 7.34 -3.21 -2.84
C ILE A 79 8.70 -2.88 -3.50
N THR A 80 8.89 -1.66 -3.99
CA THR A 80 10.09 -1.28 -4.76
C THR A 80 11.31 -1.25 -3.87
N GLY A 81 12.39 -1.90 -4.31
CA GLY A 81 13.68 -1.87 -3.60
C GLY A 81 13.73 -2.75 -2.36
N CYS A 82 12.82 -3.71 -2.21
CA CYS A 82 12.82 -4.63 -1.09
C CYS A 82 13.99 -5.62 -1.15
N ILE A 83 14.88 -5.54 -0.16
CA ILE A 83 15.78 -6.63 0.22
C ILE A 83 15.09 -7.42 1.33
N ALA A 84 15.16 -8.75 1.31
CA ALA A 84 14.37 -9.62 2.19
C ALA A 84 14.50 -9.33 3.71
N HIS A 85 15.58 -8.67 4.14
CA HIS A 85 15.81 -8.32 5.55
C HIS A 85 15.26 -6.94 5.97
N GLU A 86 14.61 -6.19 5.07
CA GLU A 86 14.06 -4.86 5.37
C GLU A 86 12.53 -4.83 5.43
N LEU A 87 11.85 -5.97 5.24
CA LEU A 87 10.40 -6.05 5.05
C LEU A 87 9.60 -5.92 6.36
N TRP A 88 9.59 -4.74 6.96
CA TRP A 88 8.81 -4.47 8.17
C TRP A 88 7.97 -3.19 8.03
N PRO A 89 6.78 -3.29 7.42
CA PRO A 89 5.84 -2.17 7.36
C PRO A 89 5.59 -1.47 8.70
N SER A 90 5.54 -2.21 9.81
CA SER A 90 5.40 -1.62 11.15
C SER A 90 6.57 -0.68 11.49
N VAL A 91 7.80 -1.04 11.14
CA VAL A 91 9.00 -0.23 11.38
C VAL A 91 8.98 1.00 10.48
N TRP A 92 8.71 0.85 9.18
CA TRP A 92 8.66 1.97 8.25
C TRP A 92 7.61 3.02 8.67
N MET A 93 6.43 2.57 9.09
CA MET A 93 5.39 3.46 9.61
C MET A 93 5.84 4.17 10.88
N SER A 94 6.53 3.48 11.79
CA SER A 94 7.09 4.10 13.00
C SER A 94 8.17 5.13 12.70
N GLU A 95 9.05 4.87 11.74
CA GLU A 95 10.04 5.85 11.28
C GLU A 95 9.40 7.10 10.65
N ALA A 96 8.23 6.93 10.03
CA ALA A 96 7.42 8.04 9.50
C ALA A 96 6.56 8.75 10.58
N GLY A 97 6.65 8.33 11.85
CA GLY A 97 5.96 8.97 12.97
C GLY A 97 4.59 8.40 13.33
N TYR A 98 4.22 7.24 12.79
CA TYR A 98 2.95 6.55 13.09
C TYR A 98 3.13 5.39 14.09
N ASP A 99 2.05 4.95 14.76
CA ASP A 99 2.10 3.73 15.58
C ASP A 99 1.96 2.47 14.70
N GLY A 100 3.03 2.18 13.94
CA GLY A 100 3.05 1.09 12.97
C GLY A 100 2.77 -0.29 13.56
N LYS A 101 3.21 -0.57 14.79
CA LYS A 101 2.96 -1.86 15.45
C LYS A 101 1.47 -2.04 15.78
N SER A 102 0.82 -1.02 16.33
CA SER A 102 -0.61 -1.08 16.61
C SER A 102 -1.42 -1.20 15.32
N LEU A 103 -1.07 -0.42 14.29
CA LEU A 103 -1.76 -0.46 12.99
C LEU A 103 -1.67 -1.84 12.33
N ILE A 104 -0.48 -2.45 12.27
CA ILE A 104 -0.32 -3.80 11.70
C ILE A 104 -1.07 -4.86 12.51
N ARG A 105 -1.08 -4.73 13.84
CA ARG A 105 -1.88 -5.62 14.70
C ARG A 105 -3.38 -5.48 14.41
N GLU A 106 -3.87 -4.26 14.23
CA GLU A 106 -5.28 -4.01 13.88
C GLU A 106 -5.62 -4.56 12.50
N VAL A 107 -4.76 -4.35 11.50
CA VAL A 107 -4.93 -4.92 10.16
C VAL A 107 -5.00 -6.44 10.26
N ARG A 108 -4.10 -7.06 11.03
CA ARG A 108 -4.12 -8.50 11.25
C ARG A 108 -5.43 -8.96 11.88
N ASN A 109 -5.84 -8.35 12.99
CA ASN A 109 -7.07 -8.72 13.70
C ASN A 109 -8.34 -8.62 12.84
N LYS A 110 -8.34 -7.75 11.83
CA LYS A 110 -9.49 -7.58 10.93
C LYS A 110 -9.53 -8.64 9.82
N TRP A 111 -8.37 -9.10 9.35
CA TRP A 111 -8.26 -9.89 8.12
C TRP A 111 -7.75 -11.34 8.34
N GLU A 112 -7.30 -11.68 9.56
CA GLU A 112 -6.92 -13.03 10.02
C GLU A 112 -7.61 -13.39 11.34
#